data_AF-A0A2E7RH31-F1
#
_entry.id   AF-A0A2E7RH31-F1
#
_cell.length_a   1.000
_cell.length_b   1.000
_cell.length_c   1.000
_cell.angle_alpha   90.00
_cell.angle_beta   90.00
_cell.angle_gamma   90.00
#
_symmetry.space_group_name_H-M   'P 1'
#
loop_
_entity.id
_entity.type
_entity.pdbx_description
1 polymer ?
#
loop_
_entity_poly.entity_id
_entity_poly.type
_entity_poly.pdbx_seq_one_letter_code
_entity_poly.pdbx_strand_id
1 'polypeptide(L)'
;MYRYKPEEGRNARQAAFWLGEGMIVYGCFALRGTLDRWEGLRAPLLESFESLPILGVTLNGSFLGALGVFLLLTWLLVGKLAVEKNADKLIEVETEMKKVTWPTFKEASNSSIVVVSTVLILMGFLAFSDAVLGRLFNFILWKEVGE
;
A
#
# COMPACT_ATOMS: atom_id res chain seq x y z
N MET A 1 -15.89 14.07 -19.08
CA MET A 1 -16.58 13.67 -17.83
C MET A 1 -18.09 13.94 -17.79
N TYR A 2 -18.73 14.54 -18.81
CA TYR A 2 -20.15 14.97 -18.74
C TYR A 2 -21.17 14.04 -19.42
N ARG A 3 -20.75 12.86 -19.90
CA ARG A 3 -21.60 11.98 -20.72
C ARG A 3 -22.21 10.79 -19.98
N TYR A 4 -21.67 10.43 -18.81
CA TYR A 4 -22.18 9.34 -17.96
C TYR A 4 -22.96 9.90 -16.78
N LYS A 5 -23.93 9.14 -16.27
CA LYS A 5 -24.64 9.53 -15.05
C LYS A 5 -23.62 9.68 -13.92
N PRO A 6 -23.72 10.73 -13.09
CA PRO A 6 -22.75 10.98 -12.02
C PRO A 6 -22.62 9.84 -11.00
N GLU A 7 -23.64 8.97 -10.92
CA GLU A 7 -23.66 7.81 -10.04
C GLU A 7 -22.97 6.56 -10.61
N GLU A 8 -22.68 6.51 -11.92
CA GLU A 8 -22.06 5.34 -12.56
C GLU A 8 -20.53 5.39 -12.42
N GLY A 9 -19.95 4.36 -11.80
CA GLY A 9 -18.51 4.23 -11.62
C GLY A 9 -17.91 5.23 -10.62
N ARG A 10 -18.72 5.85 -9.74
CA ARG A 10 -18.27 6.93 -8.86
C ARG A 10 -17.11 6.51 -7.98
N ASN A 11 -17.21 5.34 -7.34
CA ASN A 11 -16.21 4.88 -6.39
C ASN A 11 -14.93 4.47 -7.12
N ALA A 12 -15.05 3.76 -8.24
CA ALA A 12 -13.89 3.35 -9.04
C ALA A 12 -13.13 4.56 -9.63
N ARG A 13 -13.86 5.58 -10.12
CA ARG A 13 -13.26 6.79 -10.68
C ARG A 13 -12.57 7.66 -9.62
N GLN A 14 -13.21 7.83 -8.45
CA GLN A 14 -12.59 8.54 -7.33
C GLN A 14 -11.35 7.81 -6.82
N ALA A 15 -11.40 6.48 -6.69
CA ALA A 15 -10.25 5.68 -6.28
C ALA A 15 -9.08 5.80 -7.28
N ALA A 16 -9.35 5.69 -8.59
CA ALA A 16 -8.33 5.84 -9.62
C ALA A 16 -7.69 7.23 -9.62
N PHE A 17 -8.49 8.28 -9.38
CA PHE A 17 -7.99 9.65 -9.24
C PHE A 17 -7.10 9.80 -8.01
N TRP A 18 -7.59 9.42 -6.82
CA TRP A 18 -6.84 9.59 -5.57
C TRP A 18 -5.58 8.73 -5.49
N LEU A 19 -5.62 7.49 -5.98
CA LEU A 19 -4.43 6.63 -6.04
C LEU A 19 -3.40 7.16 -7.04
N GLY A 20 -3.86 7.63 -8.19
CA GLY A 20 -3.01 8.26 -9.20
C GLY A 20 -2.35 9.53 -8.66
N GLU A 21 -3.12 10.39 -8.02
CA GLU A 21 -2.63 11.62 -7.40
C GLU A 21 -1.63 11.31 -6.27
N GLY A 22 -1.95 10.35 -5.40
CA GLY A 22 -1.03 9.90 -4.34
C GLY A 22 0.30 9.40 -4.90
N MET A 23 0.27 8.65 -6.00
CA MET A 23 1.48 8.19 -6.70
C MET A 23 2.29 9.36 -7.30
N ILE A 24 1.62 10.36 -7.87
CA ILE A 24 2.27 11.57 -8.39
C ILE A 24 2.90 12.39 -7.25
N VAL A 25 2.19 12.60 -6.14
CA VAL A 25 2.71 13.29 -4.95
C VAL A 25 3.97 12.58 -4.44
N TYR A 26 3.91 11.25 -4.29
CA TYR A 26 5.06 10.46 -3.86
C TYR A 26 6.23 10.59 -4.86
N GLY A 27 5.96 10.50 -6.16
CA GLY A 27 6.96 10.66 -7.20
C GLY A 27 7.61 12.05 -7.19
N CYS A 28 6.83 13.11 -6.99
CA CYS A 28 7.34 14.49 -6.89
C CYS A 28 8.14 14.71 -5.61
N PHE A 29 7.74 14.08 -4.50
CA PHE A 29 8.51 14.09 -3.25
C PHE A 29 9.88 13.41 -3.41
N ALA A 30 9.91 12.23 -4.03
CA ALA A 30 11.14 11.50 -4.34
C ALA A 30 12.03 12.26 -5.35
N LEU A 31 11.41 12.86 -6.38
CA LEU A 31 12.09 13.68 -7.38
C LEU A 31 12.73 14.91 -6.73
N ARG A 32 11.99 15.63 -5.87
CA ARG A 32 12.53 16.76 -5.11
C ARG A 32 13.76 16.35 -4.30
N GLY A 33 13.69 15.22 -3.59
CA GLY A 33 14.84 14.69 -2.84
C GLY A 33 16.06 14.41 -3.72
N THR A 34 15.84 14.02 -4.98
CA THR A 34 16.91 13.82 -5.96
C THR A 34 17.46 15.15 -6.51
N LEU A 35 16.58 16.12 -6.80
CA LEU A 35 16.97 17.44 -7.31
C LEU A 35 17.73 18.28 -6.28
N ASP A 36 17.42 18.12 -4.99
CA ASP A 36 18.12 18.82 -3.90
C ASP A 36 19.60 18.39 -3.76
N ARG A 37 19.99 17.28 -4.42
CA ARG A 37 21.38 16.83 -4.51
C ARG A 37 22.23 17.69 -5.46
N TRP A 38 21.62 18.48 -6.34
CA TRP A 38 22.33 19.40 -7.23
C TRP A 38 22.48 20.77 -6.57
N GLU A 39 23.73 21.21 -6.39
CA GLU A 39 24.08 22.48 -5.73
C GLU A 39 23.40 23.69 -6.38
N GLY A 40 23.28 23.69 -7.72
CA GLY A 40 22.64 24.78 -8.47
C GLY A 40 21.12 24.89 -8.27
N LEU A 41 20.44 23.82 -7.85
CA LEU A 41 18.99 23.81 -7.58
C LEU A 41 18.68 23.85 -6.07
N ARG A 42 19.73 23.97 -5.24
CA ARG A 42 19.65 24.04 -3.78
C ARG A 42 19.63 25.49 -3.26
N ALA A 43 19.91 26.48 -4.10
CA ALA A 43 19.90 27.89 -3.70
C ALA A 43 18.46 28.41 -3.48
N PRO A 44 18.13 28.97 -2.30
CA PRO A 44 16.81 29.56 -2.03
C PRO A 44 16.53 30.70 -3.01
N LEU A 45 15.34 30.71 -3.61
CA LEU A 45 14.95 31.71 -4.63
C LEU A 45 14.72 33.11 -4.06
N LEU A 46 14.50 33.21 -2.75
CA LEU A 46 14.36 34.45 -1.99
C LEU A 46 15.05 34.24 -0.65
N GLU A 47 16.09 35.03 -0.36
CA GLU A 47 16.83 34.98 0.92
C GLU A 47 15.91 35.18 2.14
N SER A 48 14.76 35.85 1.97
CA SER A 48 13.77 36.10 3.03
C SER A 48 12.84 34.91 3.36
N PHE A 49 12.89 33.80 2.61
CA PHE A 49 12.01 32.65 2.81
C PHE A 49 12.79 31.38 3.18
N GLU A 50 13.71 31.51 4.13
CA GLU A 50 14.60 30.43 4.55
C GLU A 50 13.85 29.29 5.28
N SER A 51 12.64 29.50 5.81
CA SER A 51 11.78 28.40 6.30
C SER A 51 10.32 28.78 6.48
N LEU A 52 9.38 27.95 6.01
CA LEU A 52 7.99 27.98 6.50
C LEU A 52 7.90 27.14 7.81
N PRO A 53 7.55 27.74 8.96
CA PRO A 53 7.70 27.15 10.29
C PRO A 53 6.81 25.93 10.59
N ILE A 54 5.83 25.61 9.72
CA ILE A 54 4.89 24.51 9.94
C ILE A 54 5.22 23.28 9.07
N LEU A 55 5.96 23.46 7.96
CA LEU A 55 6.27 22.37 7.02
C LEU A 55 7.78 22.10 6.79
N GLY A 56 8.68 22.96 7.28
CA GLY A 56 10.13 22.77 7.10
C GLY A 56 10.60 22.72 5.64
N VAL A 57 9.75 23.18 4.71
CA VAL A 57 10.01 23.17 3.27
C VAL A 57 10.62 24.50 2.86
N THR A 58 11.85 24.46 2.35
CA THR A 58 12.50 25.61 1.73
C THR A 58 11.95 25.84 0.31
N LEU A 59 11.65 27.09 -0.03
CA LEU A 59 11.25 27.48 -1.39
C LEU A 59 12.49 27.54 -2.29
N ASN A 60 12.91 26.36 -2.70
CA ASN A 60 14.10 26.13 -3.50
C ASN A 60 13.78 25.99 -4.99
N GLY A 61 14.77 26.13 -5.88
CA GLY A 61 14.62 25.79 -7.30
C GLY A 61 14.12 24.35 -7.50
N SER A 62 14.58 23.44 -6.65
CA SER A 62 14.09 22.05 -6.56
C SER A 62 12.60 21.93 -6.23
N PHE A 63 12.06 22.79 -5.37
CA PHE A 63 10.63 22.78 -5.01
C PHE A 63 9.76 23.28 -6.15
N LEU A 64 10.16 24.37 -6.81
CA LEU A 64 9.45 24.88 -7.99
C LEU A 64 9.45 23.87 -9.14
N GLY A 65 10.59 23.21 -9.38
CA GLY A 65 10.70 22.15 -10.37
C GLY A 65 9.75 20.98 -10.07
N ALA A 66 9.74 20.50 -8.82
CA ALA A 66 8.83 19.44 -8.39
C ALA A 66 7.36 19.86 -8.47
N LEU A 67 7.02 21.10 -8.12
CA LEU A 67 5.67 21.64 -8.22
C LEU A 67 5.20 21.76 -9.68
N GLY A 68 6.08 22.20 -10.58
CA GLY A 68 5.78 22.26 -12.01
C GLY A 68 5.52 20.88 -12.59
N VAL A 69 6.36 19.89 -12.25
CA VAL A 69 6.17 18.49 -12.65
C VAL A 69 4.87 17.93 -12.06
N PHE A 70 4.57 18.21 -10.80
CA PHE A 70 3.32 17.82 -10.14
C PHE A 70 2.09 18.32 -10.92
N LEU A 71 2.01 19.61 -11.19
CA LEU A 71 0.87 20.20 -11.91
C LEU A 71 0.72 19.63 -13.33
N LEU A 72 1.83 19.45 -14.05
CA LEU A 72 1.82 18.85 -15.39
C LEU A 72 1.33 17.39 -15.36
N LEU A 73 1.82 16.59 -14.42
CA LEU A 73 1.41 15.19 -14.28
C LEU A 73 -0.05 15.07 -13.85
N THR A 74 -0.52 15.88 -12.91
CA THR A 74 -1.92 15.91 -12.49
C THR A 74 -2.82 16.32 -13.67
N TRP A 75 -2.43 17.32 -14.46
CA TRP A 75 -3.16 17.70 -15.68
C TRP A 75 -3.23 16.56 -16.71
N LEU A 76 -2.11 15.88 -16.98
CA LEU A 76 -2.06 14.73 -17.87
C LEU A 76 -2.90 13.55 -17.35
N LEU A 77 -2.89 13.32 -16.04
CA LEU A 77 -3.67 12.26 -15.38
C LEU A 77 -5.16 12.54 -15.53
N VAL A 78 -5.62 13.74 -15.19
CA VAL A 78 -7.03 14.15 -15.35
C VAL A 78 -7.45 14.03 -16.82
N GLY A 79 -6.61 14.47 -17.76
CA GLY A 79 -6.84 14.31 -19.18
C GLY A 79 -7.02 12.85 -19.60
N LYS A 80 -6.15 11.94 -19.12
CA LYS A 80 -6.25 10.51 -19.39
C LYS A 80 -7.45 9.84 -18.73
N LEU A 81 -7.80 10.19 -17.49
CA LEU A 81 -8.98 9.65 -16.79
C LEU A 81 -10.29 10.17 -17.40
N ALA A 82 -10.28 11.34 -18.04
CA ALA A 82 -11.45 11.90 -18.70
C ALA A 82 -11.79 11.24 -20.04
N VAL A 83 -10.91 10.40 -20.59
CA VAL A 83 -11.15 9.64 -21.83
C VAL A 83 -12.24 8.58 -21.62
N GLU A 84 -13.22 8.54 -22.52
CA GLU A 84 -14.40 7.65 -22.45
C GLU A 84 -14.00 6.18 -22.23
N LYS A 85 -13.05 5.66 -23.01
CA LYS A 85 -12.53 4.28 -22.90
C LYS A 85 -12.02 3.91 -21.51
N ASN A 86 -11.43 4.86 -20.77
CA ASN A 86 -10.91 4.59 -19.42
C ASN A 86 -12.04 4.64 -18.39
N ALA A 87 -13.00 5.53 -18.57
CA ALA A 87 -14.19 5.61 -17.73
C ALA A 87 -15.05 4.34 -17.84
N ASP A 88 -15.26 3.83 -19.05
CA ASP A 88 -16.04 2.59 -19.27
C ASP A 88 -15.47 1.40 -18.52
N LYS A 89 -14.14 1.21 -18.58
CA LYS A 89 -13.44 0.14 -17.85
C LYS A 89 -13.61 0.25 -16.33
N LEU A 90 -13.55 1.47 -15.80
CA LEU A 90 -13.74 1.70 -14.36
C LEU A 90 -15.18 1.39 -13.92
N ILE A 91 -16.16 1.74 -14.75
CA ILE A 91 -17.58 1.44 -14.53
C ILE A 91 -17.82 -0.09 -14.59
N GLU A 92 -17.22 -0.77 -15.55
CA GLU A 92 -17.28 -2.22 -15.69
C GLU A 92 -16.71 -2.92 -14.46
N VAL A 93 -15.51 -2.53 -14.01
CA VAL A 93 -14.89 -3.08 -12.79
C VAL A 93 -15.75 -2.84 -11.57
N GLU A 94 -16.35 -1.67 -11.40
CA GLU A 94 -17.26 -1.41 -10.27
C GLU A 94 -18.49 -2.34 -10.32
N THR A 95 -19.02 -2.57 -11.52
CA THR A 95 -20.17 -3.45 -11.73
C THR A 95 -19.81 -4.91 -11.43
N GLU A 96 -18.65 -5.38 -11.88
CA GLU A 96 -18.15 -6.72 -11.54
C GLU A 96 -17.85 -6.86 -10.05
N MET A 97 -17.33 -5.81 -9.41
CA MET A 97 -17.05 -5.82 -7.98
C MET A 97 -18.31 -5.90 -7.12
N LYS A 98 -19.45 -5.38 -7.60
CA LYS A 98 -20.75 -5.54 -6.94
C LYS A 98 -21.28 -6.97 -6.98
N LYS A 99 -20.79 -7.81 -7.90
CA LYS A 99 -21.16 -9.23 -7.98
C LYS A 99 -20.39 -10.09 -6.97
N VAL A 100 -19.24 -9.61 -6.50
CA VAL A 100 -18.42 -10.33 -5.53
C VAL A 100 -18.97 -10.09 -4.12
N THR A 101 -19.37 -11.18 -3.46
CA THR A 101 -19.76 -11.16 -2.04
C THR A 101 -18.51 -11.08 -1.18
N TRP A 102 -18.12 -9.87 -0.77
CA TRP A 102 -17.03 -9.70 0.19
C TRP A 102 -17.47 -10.17 1.58
N PRO A 103 -16.68 -11.02 2.25
CA PRO A 103 -17.02 -11.51 3.57
C PRO A 103 -17.07 -10.36 4.55
N THR A 104 -18.02 -10.41 5.47
CA THR A 104 -18.04 -9.46 6.59
C THR A 104 -16.85 -9.71 7.52
N PHE A 105 -16.41 -8.69 8.28
CA PHE A 105 -15.32 -8.84 9.26
C PHE A 105 -15.54 -10.03 10.21
N LYS A 106 -16.80 -10.34 10.56
CA LYS A 106 -17.15 -11.48 11.40
C LYS A 106 -16.93 -12.82 10.69
N GLU A 107 -17.30 -12.94 9.42
CA GLU A 107 -17.07 -14.16 8.62
C GLU A 107 -15.58 -14.40 8.36
N ALA A 108 -14.81 -13.35 8.09
CA ALA A 108 -13.37 -13.43 7.90
C ALA A 108 -12.66 -13.89 9.20
N SER A 109 -13.06 -13.34 10.35
CA SER A 109 -12.53 -13.73 11.66
C SER A 109 -12.92 -15.16 12.04
N ASN A 110 -14.19 -15.55 11.84
CA ASN A 110 -14.65 -16.92 12.06
C ASN A 110 -13.94 -17.94 11.17
N SER A 111 -13.60 -17.58 9.93
CA SER A 111 -12.84 -18.47 9.04
C SER A 111 -11.38 -18.58 9.49
N SER A 112 -10.79 -17.47 9.95
CA SER A 112 -9.40 -17.43 10.40
C SER A 112 -9.20 -18.18 11.73
N ILE A 113 -10.13 -18.07 12.68
CA ILE A 113 -10.01 -18.74 13.99
C ILE A 113 -10.02 -20.26 13.87
N VAL A 114 -10.73 -20.81 12.89
CA VAL A 114 -10.71 -22.25 12.61
C VAL A 114 -9.30 -22.67 12.19
N VAL A 115 -8.67 -21.94 11.28
CA VAL A 115 -7.29 -22.23 10.82
C VAL A 115 -6.29 -22.09 11.96
N VAL A 116 -6.39 -21.04 12.77
CA VAL A 116 -5.52 -20.86 13.94
C VAL A 116 -5.69 -22.02 14.92
N SER A 117 -6.93 -22.44 15.16
CA SER A 117 -7.23 -23.56 16.06
C SER A 117 -6.67 -24.89 15.55
N THR A 118 -6.78 -25.18 14.25
CA THR A 118 -6.22 -26.41 13.67
C THR A 118 -4.70 -26.43 13.74
N VAL A 119 -4.04 -25.29 13.47
CA VAL A 119 -2.58 -25.17 13.61
C VAL A 119 -2.15 -25.39 15.07
N LEU A 120 -2.84 -24.80 16.05
CA LEU A 120 -2.52 -24.99 17.47
C LEU A 120 -2.67 -26.44 17.93
N ILE A 121 -3.72 -27.14 17.49
CA ILE A 121 -3.92 -28.56 17.80
C ILE A 121 -2.78 -29.41 17.24
N LEU A 122 -2.38 -29.16 15.98
CA LEU A 122 -1.27 -29.88 15.34
C LEU A 122 0.05 -29.59 16.06
N MET A 123 0.34 -28.34 16.41
CA MET A 123 1.53 -27.96 17.18
C MET A 123 1.56 -28.67 18.54
N GLY A 124 0.43 -28.72 19.25
CA GLY A 124 0.33 -29.43 20.52
C GLY A 124 0.59 -30.93 20.38
N PHE A 125 0.01 -31.56 19.34
CA PHE A 125 0.24 -32.97 19.04
C PHE A 125 1.70 -33.28 18.71
N LEU A 126 2.34 -32.47 17.86
CA LEU A 126 3.75 -32.61 17.50
C LEU A 126 4.65 -32.44 18.73
N ALA A 127 4.45 -31.38 19.51
CA ALA A 127 5.22 -31.14 20.73
C ALA A 127 5.07 -32.28 21.75
N PHE A 128 3.86 -32.85 21.87
CA PHE A 128 3.61 -34.01 22.70
C PHE A 128 4.34 -35.25 22.20
N SER A 129 4.26 -35.54 20.90
CA SER A 129 4.96 -36.66 20.26
C SER A 129 6.48 -36.56 20.47
N ASP A 130 7.06 -35.39 20.23
CA ASP A 130 8.49 -35.14 20.41
C ASP A 130 8.92 -35.31 21.86
N ALA A 131 8.11 -34.85 22.82
CA ALA A 131 8.40 -35.01 24.24
C ALA A 131 8.35 -36.48 24.69
N VAL A 132 7.37 -37.25 24.20
CA VAL A 132 7.22 -38.68 24.54
C VAL A 132 8.35 -39.50 23.92
N LEU A 133 8.61 -39.32 22.62
CA LEU A 133 9.69 -40.01 21.92
C LEU A 133 11.04 -39.63 22.52
N GLY A 134 11.28 -38.35 22.81
CA GLY A 134 12.50 -37.89 23.46
C GLY A 134 12.74 -38.54 24.82
N ARG A 135 11.70 -38.67 25.66
CA ARG A 135 11.82 -39.40 26.94
C ARG A 135 12.09 -40.88 26.75
N LEU A 136 11.43 -41.52 25.78
CA LEU A 136 11.60 -42.94 25.49
C LEU A 136 13.03 -43.25 25.00
N PHE A 137 13.54 -42.45 24.06
CA PHE A 137 14.91 -42.59 23.56
C PHE A 137 15.95 -42.35 24.64
N ASN A 138 15.79 -41.32 25.48
CA ASN A 138 16.70 -41.09 26.61
C ASN A 138 16.70 -42.28 27.59
N PHE A 139 15.54 -42.87 27.88
CA PHE A 139 15.46 -44.04 28.74
C PHE A 139 16.17 -45.27 28.15
N ILE A 140 16.00 -45.52 26.84
CA ILE A 140 16.63 -46.64 26.14
C ILE A 140 18.15 -46.46 26.00
N LEU A 141 18.62 -45.29 25.54
CA LEU A 141 20.05 -45.01 25.36
C LEU A 141 20.82 -45.04 26.68
N TRP A 142 20.21 -44.54 27.77
CA TRP A 142 20.84 -44.58 29.08
C TRP A 142 20.89 -45.99 29.68
N LYS A 143 19.98 -46.88 29.27
CA LYS A 143 19.97 -48.27 29.73
C LYS A 143 21.11 -49.11 29.12
N GLU A 144 21.56 -48.79 27.90
CA GLU A 144 22.68 -49.51 27.27
C GLU A 144 24.07 -48.96 27.61
N VAL A 145 24.21 -47.70 28.05
CA VAL A 145 25.51 -47.11 28.42
C VAL A 145 25.92 -47.45 29.88
N GLY A 146 25.03 -48.08 30.66
CA GLY A 146 25.22 -48.38 32.08
C GLY A 146 25.56 -49.83 32.44
N GLU A 147 25.68 -50.74 31.47
CA GLU A 147 26.22 -52.11 31.62
C GLU A 147 27.58 -52.23 30.93
#